data_AF-A0A529MYU3-F1
#
_entry.id   AF-A0A529MYU3-F1
#
_cell.length_a   1.000
_cell.length_b   1.000
_cell.length_c   1.000
_cell.angle_alpha   90.00
_cell.angle_beta   90.00
_cell.angle_gamma   90.00
#
_symmetry.space_group_name_H-M   'P 1'
#
loop_
_entity.id
_entity.type
_entity.pdbx_description
1 polymer ?
#
loop_
_entity_poly.entity_id
_entity_poly.type
_entity_poly.pdbx_seq_one_letter_code
_entity_poly.pdbx_strand_id
1 'polypeptide(L)'
;IWKFIYEYRGEGQVQIGLLNAIIQFFGGQPQVWISLPFWNNFFLMVILIWIQTGFAMVILSSALRGIPEETIEAAVIDGANPFQIFWKIMVPQIWGTIAVVWTTITILVLKVFDIVLTMTNGQWNSQVLANLMFDWM
;
A
#
# COMPACT_ATOMS: atom_id res chain seq x y z
N ILE A 1 -14.11 3.50 -2.64
CA ILE A 1 -13.35 2.58 -3.52
C ILE A 1 -13.20 1.22 -2.86
N TRP A 2 -12.40 1.10 -1.80
CA TRP A 2 -12.08 -0.21 -1.20
C TRP A 2 -13.26 -0.94 -0.54
N LYS A 3 -14.22 -0.22 0.05
CA LYS A 3 -15.50 -0.83 0.50
C LYS A 3 -16.23 -1.58 -0.61
N PHE A 4 -16.24 -1.01 -1.82
CA PHE A 4 -16.84 -1.66 -2.99
C PHE A 4 -16.00 -2.85 -3.46
N ILE A 5 -14.67 -2.72 -3.52
CA ILE A 5 -13.79 -3.81 -3.96
C ILE A 5 -13.96 -5.07 -3.08
N TYR A 6 -14.13 -4.87 -1.77
CA TYR A 6 -14.30 -5.94 -0.78
C TYR A 6 -15.77 -6.23 -0.44
N GLU A 7 -16.72 -5.65 -1.16
CA GLU A 7 -18.14 -5.82 -0.87
C GLU A 7 -18.55 -7.28 -1.04
N TYR A 8 -19.24 -7.79 -0.03
CA TYR A 8 -19.92 -9.08 -0.06
C TYR A 8 -21.42 -8.83 0.02
N ARG A 9 -22.18 -9.54 -0.81
CA ARG A 9 -23.63 -9.62 -0.76
C ARG A 9 -24.04 -11.03 -0.36
N GLY A 10 -25.20 -11.18 0.27
CA GLY A 10 -25.69 -12.47 0.76
C GLY A 10 -25.76 -13.54 -0.34
N GLU A 11 -25.82 -14.81 0.08
CA GLU A 11 -25.88 -15.95 -0.83
C GLU A 11 -27.08 -15.84 -1.79
N GLY A 12 -26.85 -16.14 -3.06
CA GLY A 12 -27.87 -16.03 -4.12
C GLY A 12 -28.06 -14.64 -4.71
N GLN A 13 -27.39 -13.60 -4.20
CA GLN A 13 -27.35 -12.28 -4.84
C GLN A 13 -26.15 -12.11 -5.78
N VAL A 14 -26.35 -11.34 -6.84
CA VAL A 14 -25.27 -10.95 -7.76
C VAL A 14 -24.27 -10.10 -6.99
N GLN A 15 -23.05 -10.61 -6.85
CA GLN A 15 -21.96 -9.88 -6.20
C GLN A 15 -21.47 -8.78 -7.14
N ILE A 16 -21.46 -7.55 -6.62
CA ILE A 16 -20.92 -6.38 -7.35
C ILE A 16 -19.49 -6.05 -6.92
N GLY A 17 -19.04 -6.60 -5.80
CA GLY A 17 -17.69 -6.36 -5.30
C GLY A 17 -16.65 -7.01 -6.20
N LEU A 18 -15.61 -6.26 -6.56
CA LEU A 18 -14.64 -6.67 -7.58
C LEU A 18 -13.98 -8.02 -7.24
N LEU A 19 -13.57 -8.25 -6.00
CA LEU A 19 -12.95 -9.53 -5.62
C LEU A 19 -13.92 -10.71 -5.70
N ASN A 20 -15.16 -10.50 -5.25
CA ASN A 20 -16.19 -11.55 -5.29
C ASN A 20 -16.69 -11.81 -6.72
N ALA A 21 -16.67 -10.81 -7.60
CA ALA A 21 -16.95 -10.98 -9.02
C ALA A 21 -15.87 -11.83 -9.70
N ILE A 22 -14.59 -11.59 -9.39
CA ILE A 22 -13.47 -12.39 -9.91
C ILE A 22 -13.58 -13.85 -9.41
N ILE A 23 -13.82 -14.07 -8.12
CA ILE A 23 -13.94 -15.44 -7.58
C ILE A 23 -15.06 -16.23 -8.25
N GLN A 24 -16.25 -15.63 -8.38
CA GLN A 24 -17.39 -16.32 -9.00
C GLN A 24 -17.17 -16.56 -10.49
N PHE A 25 -16.45 -15.68 -11.18
CA PHE A 25 -16.09 -15.91 -12.58
C PHE A 25 -15.30 -17.22 -12.76
N PHE A 26 -14.47 -17.57 -11.77
CA PHE A 26 -13.75 -18.85 -11.73
C PHE A 26 -14.53 -19.99 -11.03
N GLY A 27 -15.82 -19.79 -10.72
CA GLY A 27 -16.68 -20.80 -10.09
C GLY A 27 -16.53 -20.95 -8.57
N GLY A 28 -15.82 -20.04 -7.90
CA GLY A 28 -15.67 -20.06 -6.46
C GLY A 28 -16.86 -19.43 -5.70
N GLN A 29 -16.91 -19.66 -4.39
CA GLN A 29 -17.95 -19.11 -3.51
C GLN A 29 -17.58 -17.69 -3.02
N PRO A 30 -18.53 -16.74 -3.00
CA PRO A 30 -18.29 -15.39 -2.48
C PRO A 30 -17.80 -15.41 -1.02
N GLN A 31 -16.90 -14.49 -0.67
CA GLN A 31 -16.28 -14.42 0.66
C GLN A 31 -16.45 -13.04 1.29
N VAL A 32 -16.63 -13.02 2.61
CA VAL A 32 -16.54 -11.80 3.41
C VAL A 32 -15.08 -11.54 3.74
N TRP A 33 -14.37 -10.93 2.80
CA TRP A 33 -12.91 -10.76 2.82
C TRP A 33 -12.35 -10.14 4.11
N ILE A 34 -13.05 -9.12 4.61
CA ILE A 34 -12.66 -8.37 5.79
C ILE A 34 -12.83 -9.18 7.09
N SER A 35 -13.66 -10.23 7.11
CA SER A 35 -13.84 -11.06 8.30
C SER A 35 -12.83 -12.21 8.42
N LEU A 36 -12.02 -12.46 7.38
CA LEU A 36 -11.02 -13.53 7.40
C LEU A 36 -9.79 -13.08 8.20
N PRO A 37 -9.47 -13.66 9.38
CA PRO A 37 -8.51 -13.07 10.33
C PRO A 37 -7.11 -12.79 9.79
N PHE A 38 -6.57 -13.67 8.93
CA PHE A 38 -5.28 -13.47 8.29
C PHE A 38 -5.35 -12.42 7.16
N TRP A 39 -6.37 -12.54 6.31
CA TRP A 39 -6.52 -11.70 5.11
C TRP A 39 -7.01 -10.29 5.41
N ASN A 40 -7.73 -10.09 6.52
CA ASN A 40 -8.24 -8.79 6.94
C ASN A 40 -7.11 -7.76 7.03
N ASN A 41 -6.10 -8.01 7.86
CA ASN A 41 -4.97 -7.10 8.05
C ASN A 41 -4.23 -6.84 6.72
N PHE A 42 -4.04 -7.87 5.90
CA PHE A 42 -3.44 -7.72 4.58
C PHE A 42 -4.27 -6.78 3.68
N PHE A 43 -5.59 -6.94 3.62
CA PHE A 43 -6.46 -6.08 2.82
C PHE A 43 -6.48 -4.63 3.30
N LEU A 44 -6.37 -4.39 4.62
CA LEU A 44 -6.22 -3.04 5.16
C LEU A 44 -4.86 -2.41 4.79
N MET A 45 -3.78 -3.19 4.81
CA MET A 45 -2.46 -2.73 4.36
C MET A 45 -2.45 -2.34 2.88
N VAL A 46 -3.15 -3.11 2.02
CA VAL A 46 -3.28 -2.80 0.59
C VAL A 46 -3.95 -1.43 0.36
N ILE A 47 -4.95 -1.07 1.18
CA ILE A 47 -5.58 0.26 1.11
C ILE A 47 -4.54 1.35 1.39
N LEU A 48 -3.76 1.19 2.46
CA LEU A 48 -2.77 2.18 2.84
C LEU A 48 -1.68 2.30 1.76
N ILE A 49 -1.19 1.17 1.23
CA ILE A 49 -0.21 1.15 0.14
C ILE A 49 -0.76 1.91 -1.06
N TRP A 50 -2.01 1.65 -1.47
CA TRP A 50 -2.63 2.35 -2.58
C TRP A 50 -2.71 3.86 -2.38
N ILE A 51 -3.12 4.33 -1.19
CA ILE A 51 -3.19 5.76 -0.88
C ILE A 51 -1.79 6.39 -0.89
N GLN A 52 -0.80 5.72 -0.30
CA GLN A 52 0.55 6.27 -0.14
C GLN A 52 1.44 6.12 -1.38
N THR A 53 1.09 5.24 -2.31
CA THR A 53 1.87 5.02 -3.54
C THR A 53 1.96 6.32 -4.35
N GLY A 54 0.87 7.07 -4.49
CA GLY A 54 0.88 8.34 -5.22
C GLY A 54 1.83 9.37 -4.59
N PHE A 55 1.80 9.49 -3.26
CA PHE A 55 2.71 10.37 -2.51
C PHE A 55 4.17 9.98 -2.70
N ALA A 56 4.51 8.70 -2.47
CA ALA A 56 5.87 8.21 -2.61
C ALA A 56 6.38 8.37 -4.06
N MET A 57 5.55 8.05 -5.05
CA MET A 57 5.92 8.14 -6.46
C MET A 57 6.27 9.57 -6.88
N VAL A 58 5.50 10.58 -6.46
CA VAL A 58 5.78 11.99 -6.81
C VAL A 58 7.13 12.43 -6.26
N ILE A 59 7.41 12.12 -4.99
CA ILE A 59 8.64 12.55 -4.31
C ILE A 59 9.86 11.78 -4.83
N LEU A 60 9.75 10.47 -5.00
CA LEU A 60 10.85 9.67 -5.51
C LEU A 60 11.15 10.00 -6.97
N SER A 61 10.13 10.27 -7.79
CA SER A 61 10.34 10.68 -9.20
C SER A 61 11.03 12.02 -9.31
N SER A 62 10.73 12.99 -8.44
CA SER A 62 11.43 14.28 -8.46
C SER A 62 12.88 14.14 -8.01
N ALA A 63 13.17 13.30 -7.01
CA ALA A 63 14.53 13.03 -6.59
C ALA A 63 15.34 12.30 -7.67
N LEU A 64 14.76 11.31 -8.34
CA LEU A 64 15.42 10.60 -9.45
C LEU A 64 15.77 11.54 -10.61
N ARG A 65 14.91 12.52 -10.91
CA ARG A 65 15.20 13.54 -11.94
C ARG A 65 16.29 14.53 -11.52
N GLY A 66 16.59 14.62 -10.22
CA GLY A 66 17.67 15.46 -9.71
C GLY A 66 19.05 14.81 -9.78
N ILE A 67 19.15 13.55 -10.21
CA ILE A 67 20.43 12.84 -10.37
C ILE A 67 21.20 13.44 -11.55
N PRO A 68 22.46 13.86 -11.37
CA PRO A 68 23.29 14.36 -12.47
C PRO A 68 23.53 13.29 -13.54
N GLU A 69 23.24 13.62 -14.81
CA GLU A 69 23.39 12.70 -15.95
C GLU A 69 24.83 12.21 -16.12
N GLU A 70 25.82 13.05 -15.81
CA GLU A 70 27.24 12.73 -15.81
C GLU A 70 27.60 11.49 -14.96
N THR A 71 26.91 11.26 -13.84
CA THR A 71 27.15 10.08 -12.99
C THR A 71 26.64 8.80 -13.63
N ILE A 72 25.59 8.91 -14.45
CA ILE A 72 25.01 7.78 -15.19
C ILE A 72 25.88 7.48 -16.41
N GLU A 73 26.29 8.51 -17.16
CA GLU A 73 27.17 8.36 -18.33
C GLU A 73 28.52 7.75 -17.96
N ALA A 74 29.14 8.22 -16.88
CA ALA A 74 30.39 7.65 -16.37
C ALA A 74 30.24 6.15 -16.04
N ALA A 75 29.13 5.76 -15.41
CA ALA A 75 28.87 4.37 -15.10
C ALA A 75 28.67 3.49 -16.34
N VAL A 76 28.04 4.04 -17.39
CA VAL A 76 27.90 3.35 -18.67
C VAL A 76 29.25 3.17 -19.35
N ILE A 77 30.13 4.17 -19.30
CA ILE A 77 31.52 4.09 -19.81
C ILE A 77 32.31 3.03 -19.04
N ASP A 78 32.11 2.94 -17.72
CA ASP A 78 32.71 1.89 -16.85
C ASP A 78 32.10 0.48 -17.07
N GLY A 79 31.15 0.33 -18.00
CA GLY A 79 30.54 -0.94 -18.37
C GLY A 79 29.47 -1.44 -17.38
N ALA A 80 28.91 -0.56 -16.55
CA ALA A 80 27.85 -0.94 -15.62
C ALA A 80 26.55 -1.28 -16.36
N ASN A 81 25.90 -2.37 -15.95
CA ASN A 81 24.60 -2.74 -16.49
C ASN A 81 23.46 -1.89 -15.89
N PRO A 82 22.28 -1.80 -16.52
CA PRO A 82 21.19 -0.96 -16.02
C PRO A 82 20.73 -1.27 -14.58
N PHE A 83 20.81 -2.54 -14.16
CA PHE A 83 20.44 -2.95 -12.81
C PHE A 83 21.48 -2.48 -11.77
N GLN A 84 22.77 -2.50 -12.13
CA GLN A 84 23.86 -1.96 -11.33
C GLN A 84 23.73 -0.43 -11.23
N ILE A 85 23.44 0.27 -12.34
CA ILE A 85 23.22 1.71 -12.33
C ILE A 85 22.06 2.04 -11.38
N PHE A 86 20.93 1.33 -11.46
CA PHE A 86 19.80 1.59 -10.57
C PHE A 86 20.14 1.36 -9.09
N TRP A 87 20.64 0.17 -8.73
CA TRP A 87 20.83 -0.18 -7.31
C TRP A 87 22.11 0.38 -6.67
N LYS A 88 23.18 0.56 -7.44
CA LYS A 88 24.47 1.01 -6.91
C LYS A 88 24.71 2.50 -7.08
N ILE A 89 23.98 3.17 -7.97
CA ILE A 89 24.20 4.58 -8.29
C ILE A 89 22.94 5.39 -7.99
N MET A 90 21.81 5.09 -8.64
CA MET A 90 20.60 5.90 -8.50
C MET A 90 20.03 5.82 -7.07
N VAL A 91 19.80 4.61 -6.54
CA VAL A 91 19.22 4.41 -5.21
C VAL A 91 20.06 5.03 -4.09
N PRO A 92 21.40 4.84 -4.03
CA PRO A 92 22.23 5.48 -3.01
C PRO A 92 22.24 7.02 -3.10
N GLN A 93 22.21 7.59 -4.30
CA GLN A 93 22.21 9.05 -4.48
C GLN A 93 20.95 9.71 -3.91
N ILE A 94 19.79 9.05 -4.02
CA ILE A 94 18.52 9.58 -3.50
C ILE A 94 18.15 9.01 -2.11
N TRP A 95 19.10 8.38 -1.41
CA TRP A 95 18.84 7.72 -0.12
C TRP A 95 18.25 8.67 0.93
N GLY A 96 18.68 9.93 0.94
CA GLY A 96 18.10 10.96 1.82
C GLY A 96 16.60 11.13 1.59
N THR A 97 16.17 11.20 0.33
CA THR A 97 14.74 11.29 -0.01
C THR A 97 13.98 10.00 0.34
N ILE A 98 14.58 8.83 0.08
CA ILE A 98 13.98 7.54 0.46
C ILE A 98 13.74 7.49 1.98
N ALA A 99 14.73 7.90 2.78
CA ALA A 99 14.63 7.92 4.23
C ALA A 99 13.51 8.85 4.74
N VAL A 100 13.35 10.02 4.10
CA VAL A 100 12.25 10.95 4.42
C VAL A 100 10.90 10.30 4.12
N VAL A 101 10.69 9.79 2.90
CA VAL A 101 9.43 9.13 2.50
C VAL A 101 9.12 7.95 3.43
N TRP A 102 10.12 7.12 3.73
CA TRP A 102 9.99 5.97 4.62
C TRP A 102 9.60 6.38 6.04
N THR A 103 10.22 7.42 6.58
CA THR A 103 9.90 7.93 7.92
C THR A 103 8.50 8.50 7.97
N THR A 104 8.11 9.29 6.96
CA THR A 104 6.75 9.85 6.85
C THR A 104 5.69 8.74 6.80
N ILE A 105 5.89 7.72 5.95
CA ILE A 105 4.96 6.59 5.86
C ILE A 105 4.92 5.81 7.17
N THR A 106 6.05 5.60 7.84
CA THR A 106 6.09 4.92 9.15
C THR A 106 5.26 5.66 10.19
N ILE A 107 5.38 6.99 10.27
CA ILE A 107 4.57 7.80 11.18
C ILE A 107 3.07 7.68 10.84
N LEU A 108 2.72 7.64 9.55
CA LEU A 108 1.33 7.46 9.13
C LEU A 108 0.77 6.08 9.51
N VAL A 109 1.57 5.02 9.38
CA VAL A 109 1.20 3.66 9.83
C VAL A 109 0.95 3.63 11.33
N LEU A 110 1.81 4.26 12.14
CA LEU A 110 1.66 4.27 13.60
C LEU A 110 0.39 4.98 14.07
N LYS A 111 -0.15 5.89 13.26
CA LYS A 111 -1.37 6.65 13.55
C LYS A 111 -2.55 6.21 12.68
N VAL A 112 -2.48 5.01 12.09
CA VAL A 112 -3.54 4.49 11.22
C VAL A 112 -4.82 4.30 12.03
N PHE A 113 -5.84 5.12 11.73
CA PHE A 113 -7.13 5.10 12.41
C PHE A 113 -8.25 5.06 11.39
N ASP A 114 -8.22 5.99 10.44
CA ASP A 114 -9.29 6.18 9.46
C ASP A 114 -9.64 4.90 8.68
N ILE A 115 -8.63 4.14 8.25
CA ILE A 115 -8.81 2.89 7.52
C ILE A 115 -9.45 1.83 8.42
N VAL A 116 -8.96 1.67 9.65
CA VAL A 116 -9.46 0.67 10.60
C VAL A 116 -10.91 0.98 10.99
N LEU A 117 -11.18 2.22 11.41
CA LEU A 117 -12.52 2.66 11.78
C LEU A 117 -13.51 2.47 10.61
N THR A 118 -13.14 2.92 9.42
CA THR A 118 -14.03 2.92 8.25
C THR A 118 -14.33 1.52 7.73
N MET A 119 -13.35 0.60 7.79
CA MET A 119 -13.44 -0.72 7.15
C MET A 119 -13.91 -1.82 8.11
N THR A 120 -13.44 -1.81 9.35
CA THR A 120 -13.68 -2.90 10.31
C THR A 120 -14.23 -2.41 11.64
N ASN A 121 -14.18 -1.10 11.90
CA ASN A 121 -14.47 -0.53 13.20
C ASN A 121 -13.65 -1.19 14.35
N GLY A 122 -12.42 -1.61 14.06
CA GLY A 122 -11.55 -2.29 15.03
C GLY A 122 -11.89 -3.76 15.29
N GLN A 123 -12.87 -4.32 14.59
CA GLN A 123 -13.24 -5.73 14.71
C GLN A 123 -12.21 -6.65 14.03
N TRP A 124 -12.32 -7.96 14.30
CA TRP A 124 -11.55 -9.02 13.62
C TRP A 124 -10.04 -8.88 13.79
N ASN A 125 -9.62 -8.58 15.03
CA ASN A 125 -8.22 -8.40 15.44
C ASN A 125 -7.47 -7.32 14.64
N SER A 126 -8.17 -6.29 14.16
CA SER A 126 -7.56 -5.12 13.53
C SER A 126 -7.55 -3.89 14.44
N GLN A 127 -7.74 -4.08 15.75
CA GLN A 127 -7.85 -2.97 16.70
C GLN A 127 -6.50 -2.25 16.85
N VAL A 128 -6.56 -0.93 16.91
CA VAL A 128 -5.41 -0.04 17.07
C VAL A 128 -5.64 0.89 18.25
N LEU A 129 -4.56 1.44 18.82
CA LEU A 129 -4.65 2.34 19.98
C LEU A 129 -5.60 3.51 19.75
N ALA A 130 -5.59 4.09 18.54
CA ALA A 130 -6.48 5.19 18.19
C ALA A 130 -7.97 4.80 18.23
N ASN A 131 -8.32 3.57 17.82
CA ASN A 131 -9.69 3.05 17.95
C ASN A 131 -10.09 2.87 19.41
N LEU A 132 -9.22 2.29 20.23
CA LEU A 132 -9.47 2.12 21.67
C LEU A 132 -9.73 3.46 22.37
N MET A 133 -8.95 4.49 22.05
CA MET A 133 -9.15 5.83 22.61
C MET A 133 -10.47 6.46 22.14
N PHE A 134 -10.90 6.18 20.90
CA PHE A 134 -12.18 6.66 20.37
C PHE A 134 -13.37 6.00 21.09
N ASP A 135 -13.30 4.70 21.35
CA ASP A 135 -14.37 3.96 22.02
C ASP A 135 -14.56 4.36 23.50
N TRP A 136 -13.56 5.02 24.12
CA TRP A 136 -13.61 5.49 25.52
C TRP A 136 -14.16 6.90 25.70
N MET A 137 -14.42 7.63 24.62
CA MET A 137 -15.03 8.98 24.65
C MET A 137 -16.56 8.89 24.56
#